data_AF-A0A4Q4PXB2-F1
#
_entry.id   AF-A0A4Q4PXB2-F1
#
_cell.length_a   1.000
_cell.length_b   1.000
_cell.length_c   1.000
_cell.angle_alpha   90.00
_cell.angle_beta   90.00
_cell.angle_gamma   90.00
#
_symmetry.space_group_name_H-M   'P 1'
#
loop_
_entity.id
_entity.type
_entity.pdbx_description
1 polymer ?
#
loop_
_entity_poly.entity_id
_entity_poly.type
_entity_poly.pdbx_seq_one_letter_code
_entity_poly.pdbx_strand_id
1 'polypeptide(L)'
;MQNSAQMAVVAKDFPRLMETFPWLTNFPDCIAPWKRGTRRFAKPKFGRHDFFFALAEEANQSSGENYAKYLFREAPQYNLHPLEISNLAANLLGAGADTSSSTLVTAVLAMRAFPETLDHAWDELDRVVGRARSPTLDDDLPYLRAFTKEVFRWRSVAIIGGTAHAPVQDDYWNGYFIPKGTWMQGNVWAIHHNERDFPDPDRFNPRRFLDTDDKRPFPGEKGYMTFGWGRRSCAGQALAEQGTNLSVARLVWAYKVEPEVDEHTGEEVPVDIFNYSSGSNWKPQPFRVKFTSRHEEIKQTILREGKQALNDLAKYERETKYTFSTFYQ
;
A
#
# COMPACT_ATOMS: atom_id res chain seq x y z
N MET A 1 1.47 13.45 -6.54
CA MET A 1 0.60 12.53 -5.76
C MET A 1 0.22 13.06 -4.37
N GLN A 2 1.05 13.86 -3.67
CA GLN A 2 0.64 14.47 -2.39
C GLN A 2 -0.57 15.41 -2.52
N ASN A 3 -0.67 16.19 -3.61
CA ASN A 3 -1.85 17.00 -3.90
C ASN A 3 -3.09 16.18 -4.26
N SER A 4 -2.96 14.92 -4.70
CA SER A 4 -4.10 14.06 -5.03
C SER A 4 -4.87 13.64 -3.77
N ALA A 5 -4.15 13.41 -2.66
CA ALA A 5 -4.73 13.09 -1.37
C ALA A 5 -5.41 14.32 -0.71
N GLN A 6 -4.88 15.53 -0.95
CA GLN A 6 -5.55 16.77 -0.53
C GLN A 6 -6.70 17.18 -1.47
N MET A 7 -6.64 16.85 -2.76
CA MET A 7 -7.73 17.12 -3.72
C MET A 7 -8.84 16.07 -3.68
N ALA A 8 -8.59 14.87 -3.17
CA ALA A 8 -9.63 13.94 -2.72
C ALA A 8 -10.45 14.50 -1.52
N VAL A 9 -10.00 15.62 -0.95
CA VAL A 9 -10.56 16.25 0.27
C VAL A 9 -11.25 17.59 -0.02
N VAL A 10 -11.42 18.01 -1.28
CA VAL A 10 -12.38 19.09 -1.63
C VAL A 10 -13.84 18.61 -1.46
N ALA A 11 -14.02 17.30 -1.30
CA ALA A 11 -15.27 16.58 -1.05
C ALA A 11 -15.54 16.28 0.45
N LYS A 12 -14.88 16.97 1.40
CA LYS A 12 -14.92 16.54 2.81
C LYS A 12 -16.30 16.62 3.46
N ASP A 13 -17.14 17.59 3.07
CA ASP A 13 -18.36 17.87 3.83
C ASP A 13 -19.67 17.51 3.10
N PHE A 14 -19.76 17.66 1.77
CA PHE A 14 -21.04 17.53 1.06
C PHE A 14 -21.28 16.19 0.33
N PRO A 15 -20.29 15.59 -0.36
CA PRO A 15 -20.43 14.25 -0.97
C PRO A 15 -20.79 13.15 0.03
N ARG A 16 -20.34 13.27 1.29
CA ARG A 16 -20.75 12.39 2.39
C ARG A 16 -22.25 12.47 2.69
N LEU A 17 -22.91 13.61 2.46
CA LEU A 17 -24.36 13.72 2.65
C LEU A 17 -25.14 12.91 1.61
N MET A 18 -24.67 12.83 0.36
CA MET A 18 -25.33 11.98 -0.65
C MET A 18 -25.11 10.49 -0.41
N GLU A 19 -23.96 10.10 0.14
CA GLU A 19 -23.69 8.72 0.56
C GLU A 19 -24.45 8.34 1.84
N THR A 20 -24.61 9.29 2.78
CA THR A 20 -25.36 9.10 4.03
C THR A 20 -26.87 9.16 3.81
N PHE A 21 -27.33 10.00 2.88
CA PHE A 21 -28.73 10.19 2.51
C PHE A 21 -28.92 10.01 1.00
N PRO A 22 -29.02 8.76 0.51
CA PRO A 22 -29.12 8.46 -0.91
C PRO A 22 -30.24 9.19 -1.65
N TRP A 23 -31.33 9.56 -0.95
CA TRP A 23 -32.44 10.32 -1.53
C TRP A 23 -32.06 11.72 -2.00
N LEU A 24 -30.97 12.32 -1.50
CA LEU A 24 -30.43 13.61 -1.98
C LEU A 24 -29.92 13.54 -3.42
N THR A 25 -29.65 12.33 -3.94
CA THR A 25 -29.29 12.12 -5.35
C THR A 25 -30.50 12.26 -6.29
N ASN A 26 -31.73 12.14 -5.80
CA ASN A 26 -32.95 12.19 -6.59
C ASN A 26 -33.50 13.62 -6.81
N PHE A 27 -32.91 14.65 -6.19
CA PHE A 27 -33.36 16.03 -6.33
C PHE A 27 -33.10 16.57 -7.75
N PRO A 28 -34.05 17.29 -8.39
CA PRO A 28 -33.82 17.95 -9.66
C PRO A 28 -32.59 18.87 -9.64
N ASP A 29 -31.79 18.82 -10.69
CA ASP A 29 -30.50 19.53 -10.76
C ASP A 29 -30.63 21.06 -10.62
N CYS A 30 -31.79 21.62 -10.95
CA CYS A 30 -32.08 23.06 -10.83
C CYS A 30 -32.12 23.55 -9.37
N ILE A 31 -32.44 22.66 -8.41
CA ILE A 31 -32.62 22.99 -7.00
C ILE A 31 -31.60 22.30 -6.09
N ALA A 32 -30.60 21.61 -6.68
CA ALA A 32 -29.55 20.93 -5.96
C ALA A 32 -28.18 21.61 -6.20
N PRO A 33 -27.89 22.75 -5.54
CA PRO A 33 -26.59 23.41 -5.59
C PRO A 33 -25.42 22.47 -5.28
N TRP A 34 -25.67 21.45 -4.44
CA TRP A 34 -24.70 20.43 -4.07
C TRP A 34 -24.33 19.45 -5.19
N LYS A 35 -25.12 19.38 -6.26
CA LYS A 35 -24.75 18.66 -7.49
C LYS A 35 -23.90 19.52 -8.44
N ARG A 36 -23.63 20.80 -8.12
CA ARG A 36 -22.73 21.65 -8.92
C ARG A 36 -21.28 21.25 -8.65
N GLY A 37 -20.61 20.67 -9.65
CA GLY A 37 -19.22 20.21 -9.57
C GLY A 37 -19.04 18.71 -9.84
N THR A 38 -20.03 17.88 -9.50
CA THR A 38 -20.03 16.44 -9.83
C THR A 38 -20.17 16.18 -11.33
N ARG A 39 -20.79 17.13 -12.06
CA ARG A 39 -21.02 17.05 -13.51
C ARG A 39 -19.84 17.58 -14.37
N ARG A 40 -18.81 18.18 -13.77
CA ARG A 40 -17.68 18.75 -14.53
C ARG A 40 -16.65 17.70 -14.97
N PHE A 41 -16.78 16.47 -14.46
CA PHE A 41 -16.17 15.31 -15.09
C PHE A 41 -17.09 14.90 -16.24
N ALA A 42 -16.67 15.18 -17.48
CA ALA A 42 -17.32 14.70 -18.69
C ALA A 42 -17.74 13.23 -18.51
N LYS A 43 -18.88 12.82 -19.11
CA LYS A 43 -19.29 11.40 -19.16
C LYS A 43 -18.02 10.57 -19.41
N PRO A 44 -17.62 9.68 -18.49
CA PRO A 44 -16.35 8.99 -18.64
C PRO A 44 -16.35 8.33 -20.01
N LYS A 45 -15.34 8.62 -20.82
CA LYS A 45 -15.21 8.02 -22.14
C LYS A 45 -14.78 6.57 -21.92
N PHE A 46 -15.74 5.71 -21.57
CA PHE A 46 -15.49 4.30 -21.27
C PHE A 46 -15.05 3.54 -22.54
N GLY A 47 -14.16 2.56 -22.40
CA GLY A 47 -13.69 1.71 -23.50
C GLY A 47 -12.42 2.25 -24.17
N ARG A 48 -12.35 2.23 -25.51
CA ARG A 48 -11.14 2.61 -26.26
C ARG A 48 -10.72 4.08 -26.11
N HIS A 49 -11.59 4.91 -25.55
CA HIS A 49 -11.36 6.33 -25.32
C HIS A 49 -11.05 6.65 -23.85
N ASP A 50 -10.82 5.61 -23.04
CA ASP A 50 -10.41 5.75 -21.65
C ASP A 50 -8.90 6.01 -21.55
N PHE A 51 -8.50 6.86 -20.60
CA PHE A 51 -7.11 7.21 -20.37
C PHE A 51 -6.24 5.98 -20.09
N PHE A 52 -6.70 5.06 -19.25
CA PHE A 52 -5.94 3.87 -18.90
C PHE A 52 -5.92 2.83 -20.02
N PHE A 53 -6.94 2.80 -20.90
CA PHE A 53 -6.86 2.01 -22.13
C PHE A 53 -5.74 2.52 -23.04
N ALA A 54 -5.69 3.84 -23.27
CA ALA A 54 -4.70 4.45 -24.14
C ALA A 54 -3.27 4.25 -23.61
N LEU A 55 -3.07 4.38 -22.30
CA LEU A 55 -1.80 4.03 -21.65
C LEU A 55 -1.45 2.54 -21.80
N ALA A 56 -2.45 1.64 -21.68
CA ALA A 56 -2.23 0.22 -21.86
C ALA A 56 -1.85 -0.11 -23.32
N GLU A 57 -2.49 0.52 -24.31
CA GLU A 57 -2.12 0.36 -25.73
C GLU A 57 -0.70 0.86 -26.01
N GLU A 58 -0.32 2.02 -25.47
CA GLU A 58 1.03 2.55 -25.60
C GLU A 58 2.07 1.61 -24.95
N ALA A 59 1.78 1.11 -23.75
CA ALA A 59 2.62 0.14 -23.06
C ALA A 59 2.71 -1.20 -23.81
N ASN A 60 1.63 -1.63 -24.47
CA ASN A 60 1.63 -2.83 -25.30
C ASN A 60 2.59 -2.72 -26.50
N GLN A 61 2.76 -1.50 -27.03
CA GLN A 61 3.68 -1.20 -28.13
C GLN A 61 5.13 -0.96 -27.65
N SER A 62 5.38 -0.90 -26.35
CA SER A 62 6.72 -0.61 -25.81
C SER A 62 7.70 -1.75 -26.06
N SER A 63 8.99 -1.46 -26.00
CA SER A 63 10.03 -2.50 -25.95
C SER A 63 10.06 -3.17 -24.57
N GLY A 64 10.31 -4.49 -24.51
CA GLY A 64 10.37 -5.27 -23.26
C GLY A 64 9.00 -5.76 -22.77
N GLU A 65 9.01 -6.74 -21.85
CA GLU A 65 7.79 -7.28 -21.23
C GLU A 65 7.22 -6.30 -20.19
N ASN A 66 5.89 -6.25 -20.10
CA ASN A 66 5.16 -5.48 -19.10
C ASN A 66 3.74 -6.04 -18.89
N TYR A 67 3.06 -5.54 -17.86
CA TYR A 67 1.71 -6.00 -17.50
C TYR A 67 0.67 -5.75 -18.61
N ALA A 68 0.75 -4.62 -19.32
CA ALA A 68 -0.20 -4.34 -20.41
C ALA A 68 -0.06 -5.37 -21.55
N LYS A 69 1.16 -5.73 -21.94
CA LYS A 69 1.40 -6.80 -22.93
C LYS A 69 0.79 -8.13 -22.51
N TYR A 70 0.96 -8.49 -21.24
CA TYR A 70 0.31 -9.67 -20.68
C TYR A 70 -1.21 -9.58 -20.81
N LEU A 71 -1.83 -8.44 -20.43
CA LEU A 71 -3.27 -8.24 -20.58
C LEU A 71 -3.74 -8.40 -22.04
N PHE A 72 -3.05 -7.79 -23.01
CA PHE A 72 -3.44 -7.90 -24.43
C PHE A 72 -3.23 -9.30 -25.00
N ARG A 73 -2.22 -10.04 -24.52
CA ARG A 73 -1.98 -11.43 -24.94
C ARG A 73 -3.06 -12.38 -24.44
N GLU A 74 -3.50 -12.21 -23.18
CA GLU A 74 -4.52 -13.06 -22.56
C GLU A 74 -5.95 -12.61 -22.89
N ALA A 75 -6.14 -11.37 -23.37
CA ALA A 75 -7.46 -10.81 -23.66
C ALA A 75 -8.37 -11.71 -24.52
N PRO A 76 -7.89 -12.39 -25.58
CA PRO A 76 -8.73 -13.28 -26.38
C PRO A 76 -9.24 -14.50 -25.61
N GLN A 77 -8.43 -15.06 -24.70
CA GLN A 77 -8.80 -16.24 -23.90
C GLN A 77 -9.98 -15.94 -22.96
N TYR A 78 -10.00 -14.74 -22.38
CA TYR A 78 -11.04 -14.32 -21.43
C TYR A 78 -12.12 -13.42 -22.07
N ASN A 79 -12.07 -13.22 -23.39
CA ASN A 79 -12.95 -12.33 -24.14
C ASN A 79 -13.01 -10.89 -23.55
N LEU A 80 -11.86 -10.34 -23.17
CA LEU A 80 -11.78 -9.03 -22.53
C LEU A 80 -12.12 -7.89 -23.50
N HIS A 81 -13.11 -7.10 -23.14
CA HIS A 81 -13.48 -5.87 -23.84
C HIS A 81 -12.50 -4.73 -23.50
N PRO A 82 -12.29 -3.72 -24.36
CA PRO A 82 -11.43 -2.57 -24.07
C PRO A 82 -11.64 -1.89 -22.71
N LEU A 83 -12.89 -1.84 -22.23
CA LEU A 83 -13.20 -1.30 -20.90
C LEU A 83 -12.60 -2.17 -19.77
N GLU A 84 -12.62 -3.48 -19.92
CA GLU A 84 -12.05 -4.40 -18.92
C GLU A 84 -10.53 -4.31 -18.91
N ILE A 85 -9.90 -4.19 -20.10
CA ILE A 85 -8.46 -3.96 -20.22
C ILE A 85 -8.07 -2.63 -19.54
N SER A 86 -8.81 -1.56 -19.80
CA SER A 86 -8.63 -0.27 -19.10
C SER A 86 -8.71 -0.43 -17.59
N ASN A 87 -9.78 -1.06 -17.09
CA ASN A 87 -9.99 -1.25 -15.65
C ASN A 87 -8.88 -2.10 -15.01
N LEU A 88 -8.43 -3.17 -15.68
CA LEU A 88 -7.34 -4.03 -15.18
C LEU A 88 -6.01 -3.28 -15.15
N ALA A 89 -5.70 -2.46 -16.16
CA ALA A 89 -4.51 -1.62 -16.18
C ALA A 89 -4.56 -0.53 -15.10
N ALA A 90 -5.71 0.13 -14.94
CA ALA A 90 -5.95 1.15 -13.92
C ALA A 90 -5.84 0.58 -12.49
N ASN A 91 -6.42 -0.61 -12.25
CA ASN A 91 -6.47 -1.24 -10.94
C ASN A 91 -5.07 -1.51 -10.38
N LEU A 92 -4.11 -1.92 -11.21
CA LEU A 92 -2.74 -2.18 -10.75
C LEU A 92 -2.12 -0.92 -10.15
N LEU A 93 -2.26 0.22 -10.83
CA LEU A 93 -1.71 1.50 -10.37
C LEU A 93 -2.51 2.07 -9.19
N GLY A 94 -3.83 2.07 -9.29
CA GLY A 94 -4.73 2.64 -8.29
C GLY A 94 -4.70 1.91 -6.95
N ALA A 95 -4.68 0.57 -6.96
CA ALA A 95 -4.67 -0.22 -5.73
C ALA A 95 -3.26 -0.41 -5.16
N GLY A 96 -2.24 -0.54 -6.01
CA GLY A 96 -0.88 -0.92 -5.59
C GLY A 96 -0.01 0.25 -5.08
N ALA A 97 -0.16 1.45 -5.64
CA ALA A 97 0.76 2.54 -5.37
C ALA A 97 0.61 3.13 -3.95
N ASP A 98 -0.61 3.51 -3.57
CA ASP A 98 -0.88 4.15 -2.27
C ASP A 98 -0.67 3.17 -1.10
N THR A 99 -1.07 1.90 -1.27
CA THR A 99 -0.91 0.87 -0.24
C THR A 99 0.55 0.50 0.01
N SER A 100 1.32 0.27 -1.07
CA SER A 100 2.74 -0.10 -0.94
C SER A 100 3.56 1.05 -0.35
N SER A 101 3.35 2.29 -0.84
CA SER A 101 4.06 3.46 -0.31
C SER A 101 3.72 3.72 1.17
N SER A 102 2.46 3.62 1.55
CA SER A 102 2.03 3.78 2.96
C SER A 102 2.61 2.70 3.88
N THR A 103 2.73 1.46 3.38
CA THR A 103 3.40 0.37 4.10
C THR A 103 4.89 0.65 4.29
N LEU A 104 5.58 1.15 3.26
CA LEU A 104 7.01 1.48 3.37
C LEU A 104 7.26 2.66 4.32
N VAL A 105 6.41 3.69 4.30
CA VAL A 105 6.50 4.81 5.26
C VAL A 105 6.24 4.31 6.69
N THR A 106 5.32 3.38 6.87
CA THR A 106 5.09 2.69 8.15
C THR A 106 6.32 1.89 8.59
N ALA A 107 7.01 1.21 7.67
CA ALA A 107 8.24 0.50 7.99
C ALA A 107 9.32 1.48 8.49
N VAL A 108 9.49 2.63 7.84
CA VAL A 108 10.42 3.68 8.29
C VAL A 108 10.03 4.21 9.67
N LEU A 109 8.74 4.41 9.94
CA LEU A 109 8.24 4.80 11.26
C LEU A 109 8.62 3.75 12.32
N ALA A 110 8.44 2.46 12.03
CA ALA A 110 8.83 1.37 12.91
C ALA A 110 10.34 1.35 13.17
N MET A 111 11.16 1.51 12.12
CA MET A 111 12.63 1.58 12.24
C MET A 111 13.08 2.70 13.18
N ARG A 112 12.39 3.86 13.14
CA ARG A 112 12.70 5.00 14.00
C ARG A 112 12.16 4.83 15.43
N ALA A 113 10.94 4.32 15.58
CA ALA A 113 10.25 4.20 16.86
C ALA A 113 10.75 3.02 17.70
N PHE A 114 11.25 1.95 17.05
CA PHE A 114 11.72 0.72 17.69
C PHE A 114 13.09 0.30 17.13
N PRO A 115 14.12 1.15 17.29
CA PRO A 115 15.45 0.91 16.72
C PRO A 115 16.12 -0.37 17.23
N GLU A 116 15.77 -0.83 18.44
CA GLU A 116 16.27 -2.08 19.03
C GLU A 116 15.93 -3.33 18.19
N THR A 117 14.90 -3.24 17.35
CA THR A 117 14.53 -4.34 16.46
C THR A 117 15.45 -4.48 15.25
N LEU A 118 16.29 -3.47 14.97
CA LEU A 118 17.21 -3.45 13.83
C LEU A 118 18.50 -4.22 14.08
N ASP A 119 18.95 -4.37 15.33
CA ASP A 119 20.21 -5.04 15.65
C ASP A 119 20.21 -6.49 15.12
N HIS A 120 19.14 -7.24 15.37
CA HIS A 120 18.97 -8.59 14.83
C HIS A 120 18.89 -8.65 13.30
N ALA A 121 18.27 -7.64 12.67
CA ALA A 121 18.21 -7.57 11.21
C ALA A 121 19.59 -7.27 10.62
N TRP A 122 20.37 -6.41 11.25
CA TRP A 122 21.72 -6.06 10.85
C TRP A 122 22.69 -7.23 10.99
N ASP A 123 22.62 -7.98 12.09
CA ASP A 123 23.41 -9.21 12.26
C ASP A 123 23.10 -10.24 11.16
N GLU A 124 21.82 -10.42 10.83
CA GLU A 124 21.38 -11.32 9.75
C GLU A 124 21.90 -10.86 8.38
N LEU A 125 21.73 -9.57 8.06
CA LEU A 125 22.15 -8.97 6.80
C LEU A 125 23.66 -9.00 6.62
N ASP A 126 24.43 -8.67 7.64
CA ASP A 126 25.88 -8.65 7.58
C ASP A 126 26.45 -10.08 7.40
N ARG A 127 25.79 -11.08 7.99
CA ARG A 127 26.15 -12.50 7.85
C ARG A 127 25.79 -13.08 6.48
N VAL A 128 24.61 -12.79 5.94
CA VAL A 128 24.08 -13.44 4.72
C VAL A 128 24.47 -12.67 3.45
N VAL A 129 24.35 -11.34 3.49
CA VAL A 129 24.50 -10.47 2.32
C VAL A 129 25.88 -9.82 2.29
N GLY A 130 26.37 -9.41 3.46
CA GLY A 130 27.58 -8.61 3.59
C GLY A 130 27.39 -7.17 3.08
N ARG A 131 28.48 -6.52 2.67
CA ARG A 131 28.51 -5.08 2.33
C ARG A 131 28.72 -4.79 0.84
N ALA A 132 29.14 -5.81 0.08
CA ALA A 132 29.55 -5.66 -1.30
C ALA A 132 28.39 -5.64 -2.31
N ARG A 133 27.16 -5.99 -1.91
CA ARG A 133 25.94 -5.97 -2.73
C ARG A 133 24.70 -5.68 -1.89
N SER A 134 23.63 -5.19 -2.51
CA SER A 134 22.33 -5.13 -1.83
C SER A 134 21.63 -6.50 -1.74
N PRO A 135 20.68 -6.66 -0.79
CA PRO A 135 19.85 -7.85 -0.71
C PRO A 135 19.02 -8.10 -1.98
N THR A 136 18.78 -9.38 -2.27
CA THR A 136 17.91 -9.89 -3.34
C THR A 136 16.81 -10.79 -2.74
N LEU A 137 15.86 -11.23 -3.57
CA LEU A 137 14.78 -12.14 -3.14
C LEU A 137 15.29 -13.56 -2.82
N ASP A 138 16.48 -13.92 -3.27
CA ASP A 138 17.07 -15.25 -3.08
C ASP A 138 17.82 -15.37 -1.74
N ASP A 139 18.06 -14.25 -1.05
CA ASP A 139 18.74 -14.25 0.24
C ASP A 139 17.84 -14.83 1.35
N ASP A 140 18.37 -15.78 2.12
CA ASP A 140 17.64 -16.36 3.26
C ASP A 140 17.71 -15.43 4.49
N LEU A 141 16.72 -14.54 4.58
CA LEU A 141 16.60 -13.52 5.63
C LEU A 141 15.33 -13.73 6.50
N PRO A 142 15.26 -14.80 7.32
CA PRO A 142 14.08 -15.10 8.13
C PRO A 142 13.68 -13.99 9.11
N TYR A 143 14.63 -13.35 9.80
CA TYR A 143 14.30 -12.26 10.74
C TYR A 143 13.74 -11.06 10.00
N LEU A 144 14.34 -10.69 8.86
CA LEU A 144 13.85 -9.57 8.08
C LEU A 144 12.48 -9.87 7.43
N ARG A 145 12.23 -11.11 6.99
CA ARG A 145 10.87 -11.52 6.58
C ARG A 145 9.88 -11.34 7.73
N ALA A 146 10.26 -11.74 8.95
CA ALA A 146 9.46 -11.52 10.15
C ALA A 146 9.25 -10.03 10.46
N PHE A 147 10.26 -9.18 10.25
CA PHE A 147 10.16 -7.73 10.38
C PHE A 147 9.09 -7.17 9.44
N THR A 148 9.12 -7.55 8.16
CA THR A 148 8.11 -7.06 7.20
C THR A 148 6.71 -7.57 7.53
N LYS A 149 6.57 -8.81 8.01
CA LYS A 149 5.27 -9.32 8.51
C LYS A 149 4.73 -8.49 9.68
N GLU A 150 5.62 -8.05 10.58
CA GLU A 150 5.25 -7.15 11.67
C GLU A 150 4.88 -5.76 11.16
N VAL A 151 5.49 -5.24 10.09
CA VAL A 151 5.02 -4.00 9.43
C VAL A 151 3.58 -4.16 8.94
N PHE A 152 3.25 -5.28 8.28
CA PHE A 152 1.90 -5.55 7.81
C PHE A 152 0.89 -5.65 8.95
N ARG A 153 1.25 -6.29 10.06
CA ARG A 153 0.38 -6.45 11.23
C ARG A 153 0.22 -5.15 12.02
N TRP A 154 1.34 -4.54 12.41
CA TRP A 154 1.39 -3.45 13.40
C TRP A 154 0.51 -2.26 13.00
N ARG A 155 0.59 -1.86 11.72
CA ARG A 155 -0.16 -0.73 11.19
C ARG A 155 -0.62 -1.03 9.76
N SER A 156 -1.59 -1.94 9.65
CA SER A 156 -2.25 -2.27 8.38
C SER A 156 -2.80 -1.03 7.67
N VAL A 157 -2.53 -0.88 6.38
CA VAL A 157 -3.05 0.24 5.58
C VAL A 157 -4.57 0.20 5.47
N ALA A 158 -5.15 -0.98 5.19
CA ALA A 158 -6.59 -1.18 5.06
C ALA A 158 -7.24 -1.60 6.39
N ILE A 159 -7.34 -0.67 7.34
CA ILE A 159 -7.78 -0.95 8.73
C ILE A 159 -9.19 -1.55 8.86
N ILE A 160 -10.06 -1.30 7.88
CA ILE A 160 -11.44 -1.81 7.80
C ILE A 160 -11.60 -2.89 6.72
N GLY A 161 -10.52 -3.59 6.38
CA GLY A 161 -10.63 -4.87 5.65
C GLY A 161 -11.11 -4.77 4.21
N GLY A 162 -10.95 -3.59 3.57
CA GLY A 162 -11.33 -3.37 2.18
C GLY A 162 -12.78 -2.90 2.02
N THR A 163 -13.41 -3.21 0.90
CA THR A 163 -14.78 -2.78 0.59
C THR A 163 -15.80 -3.57 1.42
N ALA A 164 -16.79 -2.87 1.95
CA ALA A 164 -17.87 -3.52 2.68
C ALA A 164 -18.73 -4.42 1.78
N HIS A 165 -19.32 -5.43 2.41
CA HIS A 165 -20.20 -6.40 1.78
C HIS A 165 -21.58 -6.38 2.41
N ALA A 166 -22.56 -6.98 1.74
CA ALA A 166 -23.88 -7.21 2.30
C ALA A 166 -24.39 -8.59 1.89
N PRO A 167 -25.11 -9.30 2.78
CA PRO A 167 -25.66 -10.61 2.43
C PRO A 167 -26.82 -10.44 1.45
N VAL A 168 -26.91 -11.36 0.49
CA VAL A 168 -27.94 -11.32 -0.58
C VAL A 168 -29.27 -11.96 -0.17
N GLN A 169 -29.29 -12.58 1.00
CA GLN A 169 -30.43 -13.16 1.68
C GLN A 169 -30.22 -13.03 3.19
N ASP A 170 -31.27 -13.27 3.97
CA ASP A 170 -31.13 -13.30 5.43
C ASP A 170 -30.22 -14.47 5.86
N ASP A 171 -29.48 -14.28 6.94
CA ASP A 171 -28.53 -15.27 7.46
C ASP A 171 -28.52 -15.29 9.00
N TYR A 172 -27.93 -16.32 9.58
CA TYR A 172 -27.72 -16.44 11.02
C TYR A 172 -26.27 -16.81 11.33
N TRP A 173 -25.62 -16.05 12.20
CA TRP A 173 -24.26 -16.34 12.66
C TRP A 173 -24.17 -16.23 14.18
N ASN A 174 -23.66 -17.26 14.87
CA ASN A 174 -23.56 -17.30 16.34
C ASN A 174 -24.86 -16.91 17.07
N GLY A 175 -26.02 -17.31 16.52
CA GLY A 175 -27.33 -16.98 17.07
C GLY A 175 -27.84 -15.57 16.73
N TYR A 176 -27.06 -14.75 16.03
CA TYR A 176 -27.48 -13.43 15.55
C TYR A 176 -28.13 -13.54 14.18
N PHE A 177 -29.34 -13.02 14.06
CA PHE A 177 -29.99 -12.81 12.77
C PHE A 177 -29.34 -11.64 12.03
N ILE A 178 -28.91 -11.88 10.79
CA ILE A 178 -28.30 -10.89 9.90
C ILE A 178 -29.23 -10.71 8.70
N PRO A 179 -30.02 -9.63 8.65
CA PRO A 179 -30.91 -9.37 7.53
C PRO A 179 -30.16 -9.21 6.21
N LYS A 180 -30.81 -9.60 5.12
CA LYS A 180 -30.40 -9.27 3.74
C LYS A 180 -30.11 -7.79 3.62
N GLY A 181 -29.02 -7.45 2.95
CA GLY A 181 -28.62 -6.06 2.71
C GLY A 181 -27.91 -5.38 3.90
N THR A 182 -27.72 -6.08 5.03
CA THR A 182 -26.96 -5.55 6.16
C THR A 182 -25.51 -5.28 5.74
N TRP A 183 -25.03 -4.06 6.00
CA TRP A 183 -23.67 -3.66 5.73
C TRP A 183 -22.69 -4.36 6.70
N MET A 184 -21.71 -5.06 6.14
CA MET A 184 -20.71 -5.82 6.87
C MET A 184 -19.30 -5.42 6.43
N GLN A 185 -18.43 -5.19 7.40
CA GLN A 185 -17.05 -4.83 7.14
C GLN A 185 -16.11 -5.48 8.16
N GLY A 186 -14.94 -5.90 7.70
CA GLY A 186 -13.95 -6.57 8.53
C GLY A 186 -13.04 -5.58 9.23
N ASN A 187 -12.98 -5.60 10.56
CA ASN A 187 -12.11 -4.68 11.30
C ASN A 187 -10.70 -5.27 11.47
N VAL A 188 -9.85 -5.08 10.45
CA VAL A 188 -8.44 -5.53 10.45
C VAL A 188 -7.67 -4.90 11.61
N TRP A 189 -7.91 -3.63 11.93
CA TRP A 189 -7.28 -2.96 13.06
C TRP A 189 -7.55 -3.72 14.37
N ALA A 190 -8.82 -3.99 14.68
CA ALA A 190 -9.20 -4.73 15.88
C ALA A 190 -8.63 -6.16 15.89
N ILE A 191 -8.57 -6.83 14.73
CA ILE A 191 -7.96 -8.16 14.62
C ILE A 191 -6.46 -8.11 14.93
N HIS A 192 -5.72 -7.13 14.40
CA HIS A 192 -4.28 -6.99 14.61
C HIS A 192 -3.90 -6.39 15.97
N HIS A 193 -4.87 -5.79 16.66
CA HIS A 193 -4.72 -5.23 18.00
C HIS A 193 -5.41 -6.06 19.09
N ASN A 194 -5.85 -7.28 18.77
CA ASN A 194 -6.39 -8.17 19.78
C ASN A 194 -5.24 -8.74 20.63
N GLU A 195 -5.15 -8.33 21.89
CA GLU A 195 -4.09 -8.74 22.83
C GLU A 195 -4.01 -10.26 23.05
N ARG A 196 -5.12 -10.99 22.84
CA ARG A 196 -5.10 -12.46 22.87
C ARG A 196 -4.14 -13.02 21.82
N ASP A 197 -4.16 -12.44 20.63
CA ASP A 197 -3.40 -12.91 19.48
C ASP A 197 -2.06 -12.18 19.37
N PHE A 198 -2.00 -10.91 19.79
CA PHE A 198 -0.81 -10.06 19.76
C PHE A 198 -0.66 -9.27 21.07
N PRO A 199 -0.08 -9.88 22.14
CA PRO A 199 0.17 -9.17 23.41
C PRO A 199 1.03 -7.93 23.20
N ASP A 200 0.71 -6.79 23.82
CA ASP A 200 1.32 -5.49 23.53
C ASP A 200 1.25 -5.13 22.03
N PRO A 201 0.05 -4.98 21.44
CA PRO A 201 -0.14 -4.91 19.99
C PRO A 201 0.51 -3.67 19.35
N ASP A 202 0.68 -2.60 20.12
CA ASP A 202 1.34 -1.37 19.69
C ASP A 202 2.87 -1.43 19.76
N ARG A 203 3.44 -2.44 20.43
CA ARG A 203 4.88 -2.70 20.41
C ARG A 203 5.23 -3.46 19.14
N PHE A 204 6.10 -2.86 18.33
CA PHE A 204 6.63 -3.49 17.13
C PHE A 204 7.61 -4.60 17.53
N ASN A 205 7.23 -5.86 17.31
CA ASN A 205 8.03 -7.02 17.66
C ASN A 205 8.04 -8.07 16.52
N PRO A 206 9.07 -8.06 15.65
CA PRO A 206 9.24 -9.06 14.59
C PRO A 206 9.25 -10.51 15.09
N ARG A 207 9.68 -10.75 16.34
CA ARG A 207 9.84 -12.11 16.89
C ARG A 207 8.53 -12.89 16.95
N ARG A 208 7.37 -12.22 16.94
CA ARG A 208 6.03 -12.84 16.85
C ARG A 208 5.88 -13.77 15.64
N PHE A 209 6.67 -13.54 14.58
CA PHE A 209 6.64 -14.33 13.35
C PHE A 209 7.79 -15.33 13.23
N LEU A 210 8.56 -15.51 14.30
CA LEU A 210 9.60 -16.52 14.43
C LEU A 210 9.13 -17.62 15.39
N ASP A 211 9.86 -18.74 15.44
CA ASP A 211 9.57 -19.81 16.40
C ASP A 211 10.15 -19.45 17.77
N THR A 212 9.51 -18.49 18.44
CA THR A 212 9.88 -17.97 19.75
C THR A 212 8.67 -17.99 20.69
N ASP A 213 8.90 -17.74 21.98
CA ASP A 213 7.84 -17.61 22.99
C ASP A 213 6.87 -16.44 22.73
N ASP A 214 7.20 -15.52 21.80
CA ASP A 214 6.36 -14.39 21.40
C ASP A 214 5.25 -14.81 20.42
N LYS A 215 5.41 -15.97 19.76
CA LYS A 215 4.46 -16.49 18.78
C LYS A 215 3.18 -16.94 19.48
N ARG A 216 2.04 -16.60 18.88
CA ARG A 216 0.71 -17.01 19.34
C ARG A 216 -0.05 -17.67 18.19
N PRO A 217 -0.99 -18.60 18.47
CA PRO A 217 -1.86 -19.14 17.44
C PRO A 217 -2.64 -18.02 16.75
N PHE A 218 -2.69 -18.04 15.42
CA PHE A 218 -3.46 -17.09 14.63
C PHE A 218 -4.20 -17.82 13.50
N PRO A 219 -5.48 -17.49 13.21
CA PRO A 219 -6.27 -18.23 12.22
C PRO A 219 -5.76 -18.18 10.77
N GLY A 220 -4.81 -17.28 10.43
CA GLY A 220 -4.21 -17.18 9.10
C GLY A 220 -2.79 -17.70 9.05
N GLU A 221 -2.44 -18.45 8.01
CA GLU A 221 -1.12 -19.09 7.83
C GLU A 221 0.06 -18.11 7.88
N LYS A 222 -0.16 -16.85 7.45
CA LYS A 222 0.88 -15.83 7.43
C LYS A 222 1.06 -15.11 8.77
N GLY A 223 0.12 -15.27 9.70
CA GLY A 223 0.10 -14.59 11.00
C GLY A 223 -0.43 -13.14 10.96
N TYR A 224 -0.98 -12.69 9.83
CA TYR A 224 -1.65 -11.38 9.68
C TYR A 224 -2.74 -11.45 8.60
N MET A 225 -3.54 -10.39 8.48
CA MET A 225 -4.77 -10.31 7.64
C MET A 225 -4.87 -9.01 6.82
N THR A 226 -3.74 -8.32 6.62
CA THR A 226 -3.64 -7.03 5.92
C THR A 226 -4.17 -7.10 4.48
N PHE A 227 -4.14 -8.28 3.87
CA PHE A 227 -4.61 -8.53 2.51
C PHE A 227 -6.04 -9.08 2.43
N GLY A 228 -6.79 -9.07 3.54
CA GLY A 228 -8.14 -9.61 3.61
C GLY A 228 -8.18 -11.13 3.58
N TRP A 229 -9.35 -11.69 3.26
CA TRP A 229 -9.62 -13.12 3.33
C TRP A 229 -10.67 -13.57 2.30
N GLY A 230 -10.74 -14.88 2.08
CA GLY A 230 -11.75 -15.51 1.22
C GLY A 230 -11.68 -15.05 -0.24
N ARG A 231 -12.82 -15.07 -0.94
CA ARG A 231 -12.92 -14.77 -2.39
C ARG A 231 -12.50 -13.35 -2.80
N ARG A 232 -12.33 -12.45 -1.83
CA ARG A 232 -11.96 -11.04 -2.07
C ARG A 232 -10.62 -10.68 -1.43
N SER A 233 -9.80 -11.67 -1.10
CA SER A 233 -8.41 -11.44 -0.73
C SER A 233 -7.67 -10.68 -1.84
N CYS A 234 -6.72 -9.84 -1.45
CA CYS A 234 -5.99 -8.98 -2.37
C CYS A 234 -5.27 -9.79 -3.47
N ALA A 235 -5.66 -9.57 -4.72
CA ALA A 235 -5.01 -10.20 -5.87
C ALA A 235 -3.53 -9.78 -6.04
N GLY A 236 -3.17 -8.60 -5.52
CA GLY A 236 -1.80 -8.07 -5.54
C GLY A 236 -0.92 -8.53 -4.38
N GLN A 237 -1.41 -9.41 -3.50
CA GLN A 237 -0.70 -9.78 -2.26
C GLN A 237 0.73 -10.28 -2.50
N ALA A 238 0.93 -11.19 -3.46
CA ALA A 238 2.26 -11.74 -3.73
C ALA A 238 3.26 -10.65 -4.17
N LEU A 239 2.82 -9.75 -5.06
CA LEU A 239 3.64 -8.62 -5.53
C LEU A 239 3.94 -7.65 -4.39
N ALA A 240 2.93 -7.32 -3.58
CA ALA A 240 3.08 -6.41 -2.45
C ALA A 240 4.03 -6.99 -1.39
N GLU A 241 3.89 -8.27 -1.04
CA GLU A 241 4.76 -8.93 -0.06
C GLU A 241 6.21 -8.99 -0.55
N GLN A 242 6.45 -9.45 -1.78
CA GLN A 242 7.80 -9.54 -2.34
C GLN A 242 8.45 -8.16 -2.48
N GLY A 243 7.72 -7.19 -3.02
CA GLY A 243 8.21 -5.81 -3.16
C GLY A 243 8.49 -5.16 -1.82
N THR A 244 7.58 -5.26 -0.85
CA THR A 244 7.78 -4.71 0.49
C THR A 244 8.96 -5.39 1.18
N ASN A 245 9.05 -6.72 1.14
CA ASN A 245 10.16 -7.47 1.74
C ASN A 245 11.51 -7.00 1.19
N LEU A 246 11.65 -6.88 -0.14
CA LEU A 246 12.89 -6.46 -0.78
C LEU A 246 13.22 -4.99 -0.47
N SER A 247 12.22 -4.10 -0.50
CA SER A 247 12.42 -2.69 -0.17
C SER A 247 12.82 -2.49 1.28
N VAL A 248 12.16 -3.16 2.23
CA VAL A 248 12.53 -3.14 3.65
C VAL A 248 13.93 -3.72 3.84
N ALA A 249 14.27 -4.83 3.17
CA ALA A 249 15.62 -5.40 3.20
C ALA A 249 16.68 -4.39 2.83
N ARG A 250 16.49 -3.73 1.70
CA ARG A 250 17.44 -2.76 1.17
C ARG A 250 17.52 -1.52 2.02
N LEU A 251 16.41 -1.04 2.59
CA LEU A 251 16.40 0.11 3.51
C LEU A 251 17.17 -0.21 4.80
N VAL A 252 16.87 -1.33 5.45
CA VAL A 252 17.53 -1.77 6.69
C VAL A 252 19.01 -2.08 6.44
N TRP A 253 19.33 -2.70 5.30
CA TRP A 253 20.71 -2.97 4.90
C TRP A 253 21.52 -1.70 4.64
N ALA A 254 20.90 -0.69 4.02
CA ALA A 254 21.59 0.53 3.59
C ALA A 254 21.79 1.53 4.74
N TYR A 255 20.75 1.75 5.56
CA TYR A 255 20.67 2.96 6.38
C TYR A 255 20.40 2.68 7.86
N LYS A 256 20.91 3.59 8.69
CA LYS A 256 20.39 3.88 10.03
C LYS A 256 19.32 4.96 9.89
N VAL A 257 18.18 4.77 10.55
CA VAL A 257 17.08 5.75 10.58
C VAL A 257 17.16 6.49 11.90
N GLU A 258 17.78 7.66 11.88
CA GLU A 258 18.10 8.46 13.05
C GLU A 258 17.03 9.53 13.30
N PRO A 259 16.90 10.01 14.55
CA PRO A 259 16.11 11.20 14.87
C PRO A 259 16.53 12.39 14.02
N GLU A 260 15.56 13.22 13.66
CA GLU A 260 15.90 14.62 13.42
C GLU A 260 16.15 15.30 14.77
N VAL A 261 17.13 16.20 14.80
CA VAL A 261 17.43 17.04 15.96
C VAL A 261 16.94 18.44 15.63
N ASP A 262 16.15 19.03 16.53
CA ASP A 262 15.67 20.39 16.37
C ASP A 262 16.84 21.38 16.50
N GLU A 263 17.03 22.24 15.50
CA GLU A 263 18.18 23.14 15.41
C GLU A 263 18.19 24.22 16.51
N HIS A 264 17.03 24.52 17.11
CA HIS A 264 16.91 25.57 18.13
C HIS A 264 17.09 25.04 19.55
N THR A 265 16.59 23.83 19.82
CA THR A 265 16.61 23.20 21.14
C THR A 265 17.73 22.18 21.31
N GLY A 266 18.22 21.59 20.21
CA GLY A 266 19.19 20.50 20.23
C GLY A 266 18.60 19.16 20.69
N GLU A 267 17.27 19.07 20.85
CA GLU A 267 16.58 17.85 21.27
C GLU A 267 16.13 17.00 20.08
N GLU A 268 16.01 15.69 20.29
CA GLU A 268 15.44 14.79 19.29
C GLU A 268 13.96 15.09 19.08
N VAL A 269 13.54 15.19 17.82
CA VAL A 269 12.12 15.25 17.46
C VAL A 269 11.54 13.84 17.58
N PRO A 270 10.62 13.57 18.52
CA PRO A 270 10.01 12.25 18.66
C PRO A 270 9.06 11.98 17.50
N VAL A 271 8.92 10.70 17.14
CA VAL A 271 7.89 10.25 16.20
C VAL A 271 6.66 9.77 16.97
N ASP A 272 5.47 10.11 16.48
CA ASP A 272 4.21 9.65 17.05
C ASP A 272 3.68 8.43 16.28
N ILE A 273 3.64 7.28 16.95
CA ILE A 273 3.19 6.00 16.39
C ILE A 273 1.67 5.91 16.16
N PHE A 274 0.91 6.92 16.59
CA PHE A 274 -0.55 7.03 16.42
C PHE A 274 -0.96 8.16 15.47
N ASN A 275 -0.01 9.00 15.02
CA ASN A 275 -0.31 10.12 14.13
C ASN A 275 -0.51 9.67 12.68
N TYR A 276 -1.71 9.18 12.38
CA TYR A 276 -2.12 8.63 11.10
C TYR A 276 -3.21 9.48 10.41
N SER A 277 -3.35 9.29 9.10
CA SER A 277 -4.44 9.88 8.32
C SER A 277 -5.81 9.28 8.66
N SER A 278 -6.87 10.08 8.49
CA SER A 278 -8.27 9.64 8.68
C SER A 278 -8.92 9.09 7.40
N GLY A 279 -8.14 8.56 6.46
CA GLY A 279 -8.62 8.06 5.17
C GLY A 279 -9.00 6.59 5.19
N SER A 280 -9.61 6.08 4.11
CA SER A 280 -9.89 4.64 3.96
C SER A 280 -8.61 3.79 4.00
N ASN A 281 -7.53 4.33 3.45
CA ASN A 281 -6.17 3.84 3.64
C ASN A 281 -5.48 4.69 4.69
N TRP A 282 -4.99 4.04 5.74
CA TRP A 282 -4.19 4.65 6.79
C TRP A 282 -2.74 4.76 6.36
N LYS A 283 -2.15 5.93 6.62
CA LYS A 283 -0.72 6.17 6.51
C LYS A 283 -0.24 7.13 7.58
N PRO A 284 1.02 7.04 8.01
CA PRO A 284 1.59 8.04 8.90
C PRO A 284 1.43 9.45 8.30
N GLN A 285 1.11 10.41 9.14
CA GLN A 285 1.29 11.83 8.78
C GLN A 285 2.79 12.12 8.57
N PRO A 286 3.15 13.20 7.86
CA PRO A 286 4.55 13.56 7.67
C PRO A 286 5.30 13.65 9.01
N PHE A 287 6.38 12.89 9.12
CA PHE A 287 7.36 12.94 10.22
C PHE A 287 8.76 13.05 9.61
N ARG A 288 9.72 13.52 10.41
CA ARG A 288 11.08 13.77 9.94
C ARG A 288 12.05 12.78 10.56
N VAL A 289 12.96 12.27 9.72
CA VAL A 289 14.01 11.32 10.08
C VAL A 289 15.25 11.61 9.24
N LYS A 290 16.41 11.25 9.77
CA LYS A 290 17.69 11.36 9.08
C LYS A 290 18.15 9.96 8.66
N PHE A 291 18.45 9.79 7.38
CA PHE A 291 19.05 8.56 6.88
C PHE A 291 20.57 8.71 6.81
N THR A 292 21.30 7.86 7.53
CA THR A 292 22.76 7.76 7.44
C THR A 292 23.18 6.38 6.99
N SER A 293 24.19 6.30 6.11
CA SER A 293 24.68 4.99 5.65
C SER A 293 25.23 4.20 6.84
N ARG A 294 24.92 2.90 6.92
CA ARG A 294 25.45 2.02 7.98
C ARG A 294 26.97 1.89 7.93
N HIS A 295 27.55 1.94 6.73
CA HIS A 295 28.98 1.80 6.50
C HIS A 295 29.42 2.54 5.23
N GLU A 296 30.69 2.95 5.13
CA GLU A 296 31.21 3.62 3.93
C GLU A 296 31.21 2.67 2.72
N GLU A 297 31.57 1.40 2.90
CA GLU A 297 31.49 0.40 1.82
C GLU A 297 30.06 0.20 1.31
N ILE A 298 29.07 0.16 2.20
CA ILE A 298 27.65 0.08 1.84
C ILE A 298 27.25 1.31 1.02
N LYS A 299 27.71 2.51 1.40
CA LYS A 299 27.48 3.74 0.63
C LYS A 299 28.04 3.63 -0.80
N GLN A 300 29.27 3.13 -0.94
CA GLN A 300 29.87 2.92 -2.26
C GLN A 300 29.08 1.90 -3.09
N THR A 301 28.62 0.81 -2.47
CA THR A 301 27.74 -0.18 -3.11
C THR A 301 26.42 0.45 -3.58
N ILE A 302 25.76 1.26 -2.73
CA ILE A 302 24.52 1.98 -3.09
C ILE A 302 24.75 2.89 -4.29
N LEU A 303 25.84 3.66 -4.31
CA LEU A 303 26.15 4.55 -5.43
C LEU A 303 26.44 3.79 -6.72
N ARG A 304 27.15 2.66 -6.63
CA ARG A 304 27.45 1.80 -7.78
C ARG A 304 26.19 1.17 -8.35
N GLU A 305 25.39 0.52 -7.50
CA GLU A 305 24.16 -0.15 -7.92
C GLU A 305 23.10 0.86 -8.38
N GLY A 306 23.01 2.03 -7.74
CA GLY A 306 22.12 3.11 -8.17
C GLY A 306 22.44 3.61 -9.58
N LYS A 307 23.72 3.79 -9.91
CA LYS A 307 24.15 4.14 -11.27
C LYS A 307 23.78 3.06 -12.29
N GLN A 308 23.99 1.79 -11.94
CA GLN A 308 23.59 0.68 -12.80
C GLN A 308 22.08 0.65 -13.01
N ALA A 309 21.30 0.80 -11.94
CA ALA A 309 19.84 0.81 -12.01
C ALA A 309 19.31 1.95 -12.89
N LEU A 310 19.89 3.15 -12.80
CA LEU A 310 19.54 4.27 -13.68
C LEU A 310 19.81 3.95 -15.15
N ASN A 311 20.97 3.35 -15.46
CA ASN A 311 21.28 2.92 -16.83
C ASN A 311 20.30 1.84 -17.33
N ASP A 312 19.96 0.87 -16.48
CA ASP A 312 19.02 -0.20 -16.84
C ASP A 312 17.60 0.32 -17.06
N LEU A 313 17.20 1.34 -16.32
CA LEU A 313 15.89 1.99 -16.40
C LEU A 313 15.79 3.04 -17.51
N ALA A 314 16.91 3.56 -18.02
CA ALA A 314 16.94 4.59 -19.07
C ALA A 314 16.14 4.19 -20.33
N LYS A 315 16.06 2.89 -20.66
CA LYS A 315 15.23 2.40 -21.78
C LYS A 315 13.72 2.67 -21.63
N TYR A 316 13.27 2.91 -20.41
CA TYR A 316 11.90 3.23 -20.04
C TYR A 316 11.67 4.74 -19.85
N GLU A 317 12.71 5.57 -19.87
CA GLU A 317 12.56 7.03 -19.85
C GLU A 317 11.96 7.49 -21.18
N ARG A 318 10.65 7.72 -21.17
CA ARG A 318 9.87 8.19 -22.32
C ARG A 318 8.77 9.11 -21.84
N GLU A 319 8.45 10.11 -22.65
CA GLU A 319 7.22 10.86 -22.47
C GLU A 319 6.06 10.05 -23.07
N THR A 320 5.02 9.83 -22.27
CA THR A 320 3.76 9.25 -22.77
C THR A 320 3.08 10.22 -23.71
N LYS A 321 2.47 9.70 -24.78
CA LYS A 321 1.62 10.48 -25.68
C LYS A 321 0.34 10.98 -25.01
N TYR A 322 0.00 10.41 -23.86
CA TYR A 322 -1.27 10.63 -23.17
C TYR A 322 -1.04 11.20 -21.77
N THR A 323 -1.57 12.40 -21.54
CA THR A 323 -1.60 13.00 -20.20
C THR A 323 -3.03 13.09 -19.69
N PHE A 324 -3.23 13.22 -18.38
CA PHE A 324 -4.57 13.48 -17.83
C PHE A 324 -5.23 14.70 -18.48
N SER A 325 -4.47 15.74 -18.80
CA SER A 325 -4.96 16.94 -19.49
C SER A 325 -5.38 16.70 -20.94
N THR A 326 -4.88 15.65 -21.61
CA THR A 326 -5.35 15.26 -22.95
C THR A 326 -6.73 14.59 -22.95
N PHE A 327 -7.16 13.98 -21.83
CA PHE A 327 -8.44 13.24 -21.75
C PHE A 327 -9.54 13.98 -20.99
N TYR A 328 -9.18 14.79 -20.01
CA TYR A 328 -10.11 15.50 -19.13
C TYR A 328 -9.93 17.01 -19.29
N GLN A 329 -10.64 17.59 -20.29
CA GLN A 329 -10.79 19.04 -20.50
C GLN A 329 -12.17 19.53 -20.04
#